data_AF-A0A1W1VI79-F1
#
_entry.id   AF-A0A1W1VI79-F1
#
_cell.length_a   1.000
_cell.length_b   1.000
_cell.length_c   1.000
_cell.angle_alpha   90.00
_cell.angle_beta   90.00
_cell.angle_gamma   90.00
#
_symmetry.space_group_name_H-M   'P 1'
#
loop_
_entity.id
_entity.type
_entity.pdbx_description
1 polymer ?
#
loop_
_entity_poly.entity_id
_entity_poly.type
_entity_poly.pdbx_seq_one_letter_code
_entity_poly.pdbx_strand_id
1 'polypeptide(L)'
;MKTADFHFYLHCCNCELIQQSHLFWVWKSDIGGITRIQRKEKYLERQAVFLHCMDLGIDMPEKFATYQQDAERALPDRRFKA
;
A
#
# COMPACT_ATOMS: atom_id res chain seq x y z
N MET A 1 -4.62 -10.58 4.24
CA MET A 1 -5.71 -10.28 3.27
C MET A 1 -5.41 -11.04 1.99
N LYS A 2 -6.40 -11.54 1.22
CA LYS A 2 -6.09 -12.14 -0.09
C LYS A 2 -5.52 -11.07 -1.02
N THR A 3 -4.50 -11.41 -1.80
CA THR A 3 -3.85 -10.45 -2.71
C THR A 3 -4.84 -9.89 -3.73
N ALA A 4 -5.81 -10.69 -4.19
CA ALA A 4 -6.88 -10.24 -5.06
C ALA A 4 -7.78 -9.17 -4.43
N ASP A 5 -8.15 -9.32 -3.15
CA ASP A 5 -8.95 -8.32 -2.43
C ASP A 5 -8.17 -7.00 -2.30
N PHE A 6 -6.85 -7.09 -2.12
CA PHE A 6 -6.00 -5.90 -2.05
C PHE A 6 -5.89 -5.19 -3.41
N HIS A 7 -5.72 -5.92 -4.51
CA HIS A 7 -5.76 -5.32 -5.85
C HIS A 7 -7.09 -4.62 -6.14
N PHE A 8 -8.21 -5.23 -5.74
CA PHE A 8 -9.52 -4.59 -5.85
C PHE A 8 -9.58 -3.29 -5.05
N TYR A 9 -9.08 -3.30 -3.81
CA TYR A 9 -8.96 -2.09 -2.99
C TYR A 9 -8.11 -1.00 -3.66
N LEU A 10 -6.96 -1.34 -4.23
CA LEU A 10 -6.09 -0.38 -4.95
C LEU A 10 -6.83 0.28 -6.12
N HIS A 11 -7.61 -0.47 -6.88
CA HIS A 11 -8.47 0.09 -7.92
C HIS A 11 -9.51 1.08 -7.36
N CYS A 12 -10.15 0.76 -6.24
CA CYS A 12 -11.08 1.66 -5.56
C CYS A 12 -10.42 2.95 -5.06
N CYS A 13 -9.12 2.89 -4.72
CA CYS A 13 -8.32 4.06 -4.33
C CYS A 13 -7.78 4.86 -5.54
N ASN A 14 -8.28 4.61 -6.75
CA ASN A 14 -7.78 5.22 -7.99
C ASN A 14 -6.30 4.92 -8.28
N CYS A 15 -5.78 3.79 -7.80
CA CYS A 15 -4.46 3.33 -8.21
C CYS A 15 -4.54 2.61 -9.57
N GLU A 16 -3.57 2.88 -10.43
CA GLU A 16 -3.47 2.28 -11.75
C GLU A 16 -2.34 1.25 -11.81
N LEU A 17 -2.61 0.11 -12.46
CA LEU A 17 -1.62 -0.92 -12.74
C LEU A 17 -0.84 -0.56 -14.00
N ILE A 18 0.42 -0.17 -13.86
CA ILE A 18 1.25 0.33 -14.98
C ILE A 18 2.11 -0.75 -15.65
N GLN A 19 2.35 -1.89 -14.98
CA GLN A 19 3.12 -3.00 -15.56
C GLN A 19 2.72 -4.35 -14.96
N GLN A 20 2.18 -5.24 -15.81
CA GLN A 20 1.60 -6.53 -15.39
C GLN A 20 2.63 -7.60 -15.00
N SER A 21 3.86 -7.52 -15.52
CA SER A 21 4.90 -8.52 -15.20
C SER A 21 5.42 -8.42 -13.76
N HIS A 22 5.29 -7.25 -13.12
CA HIS A 22 5.77 -6.98 -11.76
C HIS A 22 4.72 -6.33 -10.85
N LEU A 23 3.49 -6.12 -11.34
CA LEU A 23 2.36 -5.48 -10.64
C LEU A 23 2.74 -4.17 -9.95
N PHE A 24 3.18 -3.20 -10.74
CA PHE A 24 3.43 -1.84 -10.28
C PHE A 24 2.12 -1.06 -10.22
N TRP A 25 1.83 -0.49 -9.05
CA TRP A 25 0.67 0.37 -8.83
C TRP A 25 1.11 1.79 -8.63
N VAL A 26 0.36 2.75 -9.18
CA VAL A 26 0.61 4.18 -9.03
C VAL A 26 -0.65 4.90 -8.56
N TRP A 27 -0.52 5.77 -7.57
CA TRP A 27 -1.57 6.73 -7.23
C TRP A 27 -1.25 8.09 -7.86
N LYS A 28 -2.12 8.59 -8.73
CA LYS A 28 -1.92 9.91 -9.39
C LYS A 28 -2.35 11.04 -8.46
N SER A 29 -1.47 11.43 -7.54
CA SER A 29 -1.53 12.72 -6.84
C SER A 29 -0.22 13.49 -7.07
N ASP A 30 -0.11 14.72 -6.57
CA ASP A 30 1.08 15.58 -6.72
C ASP A 30 2.38 14.96 -6.17
N ILE A 31 2.28 13.92 -5.34
CA ILE A 31 3.40 13.21 -4.70
C ILE A 31 3.51 11.75 -5.19
N GLY A 32 2.73 11.37 -6.21
CA GLY A 32 2.38 9.99 -6.59
C GLY A 32 3.40 8.90 -6.26
N GLY A 33 2.95 7.90 -5.50
CA GLY A 33 3.75 6.78 -5.05
C GLY A 33 3.72 5.58 -5.99
N ILE A 34 4.76 4.74 -5.95
CA ILE A 34 4.83 3.48 -6.70
C ILE A 34 5.12 2.35 -5.75
N THR A 35 4.36 1.26 -5.82
CA THR A 35 4.67 0.04 -5.07
C THR A 35 4.61 -1.21 -5.95
N ARG A 36 5.35 -2.25 -5.55
CA ARG A 36 5.50 -3.52 -6.28
C ARG A 36 4.97 -4.68 -5.46
N ILE A 37 3.96 -5.38 -5.95
CA ILE A 37 3.33 -6.53 -5.27
C ILE A 37 3.73 -7.82 -5.96
N GLN A 38 4.25 -8.80 -5.20
CA GLN A 38 4.65 -10.08 -5.79
C GLN A 38 3.44 -10.94 -6.17
N ARG A 39 3.35 -11.35 -7.45
CA ARG A 39 2.25 -12.17 -7.98
C ARG A 39 2.14 -13.57 -7.35
N LYS A 40 3.20 -14.06 -6.71
CA LYS A 40 3.25 -15.43 -6.14
C LYS A 40 2.51 -15.54 -4.80
N GLU A 41 2.28 -14.42 -4.11
CA GLU A 41 1.66 -14.45 -2.79
C GLU A 41 0.14 -14.53 -2.93
N LYS A 42 -0.48 -15.58 -2.37
CA LYS A 42 -1.94 -15.70 -2.30
C LYS A 42 -2.55 -14.79 -1.24
N TYR A 43 -1.76 -14.44 -0.22
CA TYR A 43 -2.16 -13.62 0.91
C TYR A 43 -1.05 -12.62 1.25
N LEU A 44 -1.45 -11.39 1.53
CA LEU A 44 -0.59 -10.34 2.07
C LEU A 44 -0.78 -10.24 3.58
N GLU A 45 0.31 -10.17 4.32
CA GLU A 45 0.31 -9.86 5.74
C GLU A 45 -0.06 -8.39 5.99
N ARG A 46 -0.58 -8.08 7.18
CA ARG A 46 -0.98 -6.71 7.55
C ARG A 46 0.16 -5.69 7.39
N GLN A 47 1.40 -6.11 7.69
CA GLN A 47 2.59 -5.28 7.56
C GLN A 47 2.90 -4.97 6.09
N ALA A 48 2.80 -5.97 5.20
CA ALA A 48 3.00 -5.77 3.78
C ALA A 48 1.95 -4.82 3.19
N VAL A 49 0.67 -5.00 3.57
CA VAL A 49 -0.42 -4.09 3.17
C VAL A 49 -0.13 -2.66 3.60
N PHE A 50 0.31 -2.46 4.84
CA PHE A 50 0.66 -1.14 5.37
C PHE A 50 1.80 -0.48 4.58
N LEU A 51 2.87 -1.21 4.29
CA LEU A 51 3.99 -0.70 3.49
C LEU A 51 3.54 -0.29 2.09
N HIS A 52 2.72 -1.10 1.43
CA HIS A 52 2.19 -0.77 0.11
C HIS A 52 1.28 0.47 0.13
N CYS A 53 0.40 0.60 1.12
CA CYS A 53 -0.44 1.79 1.28
C CYS A 53 0.42 3.05 1.55
N MET A 54 1.43 2.94 2.42
CA MET A 54 2.38 4.01 2.70
C MET A 54 3.17 4.44 1.46
N ASP A 55 3.71 3.48 0.69
CA ASP A 55 4.47 3.75 -0.54
C ASP A 55 3.61 4.50 -1.57
N LEU A 56 2.31 4.17 -1.63
CA LEU A 56 1.33 4.78 -2.53
C LEU A 56 0.76 6.11 -1.98
N GLY A 57 0.97 6.40 -0.70
CA GLY A 57 0.39 7.56 -0.02
C GLY A 57 -1.12 7.47 0.23
N ILE A 58 -1.69 6.26 0.25
CA ILE A 58 -3.11 6.03 0.49
C ILE A 58 -3.37 5.49 1.89
N ASP A 59 -4.62 5.61 2.37
CA ASP A 59 -5.04 5.03 3.63
C ASP A 59 -4.96 3.49 3.62
N MET A 60 -4.97 2.87 4.80
CA MET A 60 -5.16 1.42 4.88
C MET A 60 -6.63 1.02 4.71
N PRO A 61 -6.90 -0.22 4.25
CA PRO A 61 -8.23 -0.81 4.33
C PRO A 61 -8.78 -0.76 5.78
N GLU A 62 -10.06 -0.40 5.96
CA GLU A 62 -10.68 -0.16 7.29
C GLU A 62 -10.45 -1.28 8.31
N LYS A 63 -10.46 -2.54 7.85
CA LYS A 63 -10.20 -3.71 8.72
C LYS A 63 -8.81 -3.75 9.35
N PHE A 64 -7.89 -2.89 8.92
CA PHE A 64 -6.54 -2.72 9.46
C PHE A 64 -6.28 -1.31 10.00
N ALA A 65 -7.31 -0.47 10.17
CA ALA A 65 -7.15 0.91 10.62
C ALA A 65 -6.44 1.03 11.98
N THR A 66 -6.69 0.11 12.92
CA THR A 66 -6.00 0.08 14.22
C THR A 66 -4.50 -0.21 14.07
N TYR A 67 -4.13 -1.07 13.12
CA TYR A 67 -2.74 -1.37 12.83
C TYR A 67 -2.00 -0.17 12.22
N GLN A 68 -2.67 0.61 11.37
CA GLN A 68 -2.08 1.83 10.82
C GLN A 68 -1.67 2.80 11.93
N GLN A 69 -2.57 3.06 12.89
CA GLN A 69 -2.29 3.95 14.03
C GLN A 69 -1.15 3.43 14.90
N ASP A 70 -1.11 2.12 15.18
CA ASP A 70 -0.04 1.51 15.97
C ASP A 70 1.31 1.56 15.25
N ALA A 71 1.33 1.30 13.94
CA ALA A 71 2.54 1.32 13.12
C ALA A 71 3.09 2.75 12.93
N GLU A 72 2.21 3.74 12.73
CA GLU A 72 2.60 5.16 12.64
C GLU A 72 3.17 5.68 13.97
N ARG A 73 2.66 5.21 15.13
CA ARG A 73 3.24 5.52 16.45
C ARG A 73 4.60 4.85 16.65
N ALA A 74 4.78 3.65 16.11
CA ALA A 74 5.99 2.85 16.29
C ALA A 74 7.13 3.24 15.33
N LEU A 75 6.83 3.84 14.18
CA LEU A 75 7.82 4.36 13.24
C LEU A 75 8.37 5.69 13.76
N PRO A 76 9.62 5.75 14.27
CA PRO A 76 10.20 7.02 14.66
C PRO A 76 10.40 7.86 13.41
N ASP A 77 10.00 9.11 13.51
CA ASP A 77 9.98 10.15 12.48
C ASP A 77 11.16 10.06 11.49
N ARG A 78 10.98 9.33 10.39
CA ARG A 78 11.86 9.39 9.20
C ARG A 78 11.39 10.45 8.20
N ARG A 79 10.46 11.34 8.60
CA ARG A 79 9.89 12.37 7.71
C ARG A 79 10.58 13.74 7.78
N PHE A 80 11.58 13.94 8.64
CA PHE A 80 12.35 15.21 8.67
C PHE A 80 13.87 15.00 8.72
N LYS A 81 14.47 14.55 7.61
CA LYS A 81 15.84 14.93 7.22
C LYS A 81 15.86 15.19 5.71
N ALA A 82 15.37 16.35 5.34
CA ALA A 82 15.75 17.06 4.12
C ALA A 82 16.66 18.22 4.54
#